data_AF-A0A537SKT8-F1
#
_entry.id   AF-A0A537SKT8-F1
#
_cell.length_a   1.000
_cell.length_b   1.000
_cell.length_c   1.000
_cell.angle_alpha   90.00
_cell.angle_beta   90.00
_cell.angle_gamma   90.00
#
_symmetry.space_group_name_H-M   'P 1'
#
loop_
_entity.id
_entity.type
_entity.pdbx_description
1 polymer ?
#
loop_
_entity_poly.entity_id
_entity_poly.type
_entity_poly.pdbx_seq_one_letter_code
_entity_poly.pdbx_strand_id
1 'polypeptide(L)' 'MKAIVVTDQAAGTAGMKLVERPEPQAAINDVVV' A
#
# COMPACT_ATOMS: atom_id res chain seq x y z
N MET A 1 -6.49 -2.30 -6.52
CA MET A 1 -5.28 -1.44 -6.57
C MET A 1 -4.07 -2.24 -6.13
N LYS A 2 -2.94 -2.11 -6.83
CA LYS A 2 -1.66 -2.73 -6.42
C LYS A 2 -0.92 -1.84 -5.43
N ALA A 3 -0.41 -2.43 -4.36
CA ALA A 3 0.37 -1.72 -3.34
C ALA A 3 1.65 -2.49 -2.98
N ILE A 4 2.71 -1.77 -2.65
CA ILE A 4 3.91 -2.33 -2.04
C ILE A 4 3.76 -2.19 -0.52
N VAL A 5 3.79 -3.31 0.20
CA VAL A 5 3.72 -3.34 1.67
C VAL A 5 5.05 -3.83 2.23
N VAL A 6 5.53 -3.15 3.28
CA VAL A 6 6.71 -3.56 4.04
C VAL A 6 6.26 -4.53 5.13
N THR A 7 6.76 -5.76 5.11
CA THR A 7 6.50 -6.78 6.15
C THR A 7 7.63 -6.88 7.16
N ASP A 8 8.84 -6.51 6.77
CA ASP A 8 10.01 -6.43 7.63
C ASP A 8 10.86 -5.21 7.22
N GLN A 9 10.97 -4.24 8.11
CA GLN A 9 11.71 -3.01 7.85
C GLN A 9 13.24 -3.25 7.86
N ALA A 10 13.74 -4.19 8.66
CA ALA A 10 15.17 -4.49 8.76
C ALA A 10 15.68 -5.24 7.53
N ALA A 11 14.82 -6.01 6.87
CA ALA A 11 15.13 -6.70 5.61
C ALA A 11 15.24 -5.75 4.40
N GLY A 12 14.95 -4.45 4.56
CA GLY A 12 15.03 -3.46 3.48
C GLY A 12 14.13 -3.83 2.29
N THR A 13 14.68 -3.86 1.08
CA THR A 13 13.92 -4.20 -0.14
C THR A 13 13.40 -5.64 -0.14
N ALA A 14 14.11 -6.57 0.53
CA ALA A 14 13.67 -7.96 0.63
C ALA A 14 12.43 -8.11 1.52
N GLY A 15 12.18 -7.14 2.41
CA GLY A 15 10.98 -7.05 3.23
C GLY A 15 9.79 -6.40 2.54
N MET A 16 9.90 -6.03 1.25
CA MET A 16 8.82 -5.41 0.48
C MET A 16 8.08 -6.45 -0.38
N LYS A 17 6.75 -6.40 -0.38
CA LYS A 17 5.90 -7.29 -1.16
C LYS A 17 4.84 -6.53 -1.96
N LEU A 18 4.65 -6.91 -3.22
CA LEU A 18 3.52 -6.47 -4.03
C LEU A 18 2.26 -7.25 -3.66
N VAL A 19 1.18 -6.54 -3.35
CA VAL A 19 -0.11 -7.12 -2.97
C VAL A 19 -1.26 -6.39 -3.66
N GLU A 20 -2.36 -7.11 -3.87
CA GLU A 20 -3.63 -6.50 -4.23
C GLU A 20 -4.34 -5.99 -2.98
N ARG A 21 -4.89 -4.77 -3.08
CA ARG A 21 -5.69 -4.12 -2.03
C ARG A 21 -6.99 -3.60 -2.63
N PRO A 22 -8.08 -3.55 -1.84
CA PRO A 22 -9.27 -2.82 -2.24
C PRO A 22 -8.92 -1.35 -2.51
N GLU A 23 -9.68 -0.73 -3.41
CA GLU A 23 -9.51 0.69 -3.72
C GLU A 23 -9.85 1.55 -2.49
N PRO A 24 -9.13 2.65 -2.26
CA PRO A 24 -9.41 3.52 -1.13
C PRO A 24 -10.78 4.18 -1.31
N GLN A 25 -11.54 4.24 -0.23
CA GLN A 25 -12.81 4.93 -0.22
C GLN A 25 -12.60 6.37 0.22
N ALA A 26 -12.82 7.30 -0.70
CA ALA A 26 -12.72 8.73 -0.41
C ALA A 26 -13.85 9.18 0.52
N ALA A 27 -13.50 9.92 1.58
CA ALA A 27 -14.47 10.73 2.31
C ALA A 27 -14.84 11.99 1.51
N ILE A 28 -15.79 12.79 2.03
CA ILE A 28 -16.39 13.93 1.31
C ILE A 28 -15.37 14.96 0.77
N ASN A 29 -14.23 15.11 1.44
CA ASN A 29 -13.18 16.06 1.06
C ASN A 29 -11.85 15.39 0.70
N ASP A 30 -11.84 14.07 0.52
CA ASP A 30 -10.62 13.36 0.15
C ASP A 30 -10.39 13.42 -1.36
N VAL A 31 -9.12 13.47 -1.73
CA VAL A 31 -8.68 13.25 -3.11
C VAL A 31 -7.79 12.01 -3.12
N VAL A 32 -8.17 11.00 -3.89
CA VAL A 32 -7.38 9.80 -4.15
C VAL A 32 -6.52 10.04 -5.40
N VAL A 33 -5.22 9.73 -5.32
CA VAL A 33 -4.23 9.92 -6.41
C VAL A 33 -3.50 8.62 -6.76
#